data_AF-A0A821E9N4-F1
#
_entry.id   AF-A0A821E9N4-F1
#
_cell.length_a   1.000
_cell.length_b   1.000
_cell.length_c   1.000
_cell.angle_alpha   90.00
_cell.angle_beta   90.00
_cell.angle_gamma   90.00
#
_symmetry.space_group_name_H-M   'P 1'
#
loop_
_entity.id
_entity.type
_entity.pdbx_description
1 polymer ?
#
loop_
_entity_poly.entity_id
_entity_poly.type
_entity_poly.pdbx_seq_one_letter_code
_entity_poly.pdbx_strand_id
1 'polypeptide(L)'
;KQVNQSNLPTIIPQLVQNNMVHARGILACAIIQAQDESPDNTKVYAALISIINPKFPQISQLICKRVISLYRESFMADKRKKTFIMIKFLTHLINERMLHEKIAFQIIAVLLHNVSSDSVKLAIEFLNQCGQKLSQVNPQELDSHFSTLNNLLHGPLITERTKDMIRVLFTVRRNQFEEYPAIKSDEFKYDEQYEVNENEYKELRKTFLGENNDDEDKSSSNSLQNDNDQSNIPAAVIDLSSSGSSVADKEN
;
A
#
# COMPACT_ATOMS: atom_id res chain seq x y z
N LYS A 1 -14.34 -13.62 6.13
CA LYS A 1 -12.87 -13.79 6.02
C LYS A 1 -12.24 -12.40 6.08
N GLN A 2 -11.21 -12.21 6.91
CA GLN A 2 -10.50 -10.93 7.02
C GLN A 2 -9.76 -10.65 5.70
N VAL A 3 -9.86 -9.44 5.15
CA VAL A 3 -9.24 -9.06 3.86
C VAL A 3 -7.77 -8.69 4.09
N ASN A 4 -6.86 -9.38 3.41
CA ASN A 4 -5.40 -9.24 3.48
C ASN A 4 -4.80 -9.27 2.06
N GLN A 5 -3.56 -8.82 1.88
CA GLN A 5 -2.92 -8.73 0.55
C GLN A 5 -2.89 -10.06 -0.21
N SER A 6 -2.67 -11.18 0.48
CA SER A 6 -2.61 -12.52 -0.14
C SER A 6 -3.97 -13.08 -0.56
N ASN A 7 -5.08 -12.57 -0.01
CA ASN A 7 -6.41 -13.09 -0.29
C ASN A 7 -7.26 -12.20 -1.20
N LEU A 8 -6.79 -10.99 -1.50
CA LEU A 8 -7.40 -10.06 -2.45
C LEU A 8 -7.80 -10.75 -3.78
N PRO A 9 -6.91 -11.49 -4.46
CA PRO A 9 -7.22 -12.14 -5.73
C PRO A 9 -8.34 -13.18 -5.64
N THR A 10 -8.49 -13.84 -4.49
CA THR A 10 -9.56 -14.84 -4.27
C THR A 10 -10.89 -14.18 -3.88
N ILE A 11 -10.84 -13.08 -3.12
CA ILE A 11 -12.04 -12.39 -2.64
C ILE A 11 -12.75 -11.65 -3.78
N ILE A 12 -12.00 -11.03 -4.69
CA ILE A 12 -12.58 -10.19 -5.75
C ILE A 12 -13.58 -10.97 -6.63
N PRO A 13 -13.26 -12.15 -7.18
CA PRO A 13 -14.21 -12.93 -7.98
C PRO A 13 -15.48 -13.29 -7.19
N GLN A 14 -15.34 -13.68 -5.92
CA GLN A 14 -16.47 -14.01 -5.04
C GLN A 14 -17.35 -12.78 -4.77
N LEU A 15 -16.75 -11.61 -4.65
CA LEU A 15 -17.45 -10.35 -4.44
C LEU A 15 -18.28 -9.98 -5.68
N VAL A 16 -17.69 -10.11 -6.88
CA VAL A 16 -18.31 -9.75 -8.16
C VAL A 16 -19.44 -10.71 -8.55
N GLN A 17 -19.42 -11.97 -8.07
CA GLN A 17 -20.53 -12.91 -8.25
C GLN A 17 -21.83 -12.45 -7.56
N ASN A 18 -21.74 -11.54 -6.58
CA ASN A 18 -22.90 -10.99 -5.90
C ASN A 18 -23.43 -9.74 -6.61
N ASN A 19 -24.70 -9.37 -6.39
CA ASN A 19 -25.25 -8.11 -6.93
C ASN A 19 -24.70 -6.89 -6.16
N MET A 20 -23.51 -6.46 -6.58
CA MET A 20 -22.72 -5.38 -5.99
C MET A 20 -23.44 -4.03 -6.02
N VAL A 21 -24.28 -3.79 -7.02
CA VAL A 21 -25.02 -2.52 -7.16
C VAL A 21 -26.13 -2.41 -6.11
N HIS A 22 -26.82 -3.53 -5.83
CA HIS A 22 -27.84 -3.63 -4.80
C HIS A 22 -27.21 -3.64 -3.40
N ALA A 23 -26.13 -4.40 -3.22
CA ALA A 23 -25.42 -4.54 -1.95
C ALA A 23 -24.43 -3.40 -1.64
N ARG A 24 -24.35 -2.35 -2.47
CA ARG A 24 -23.36 -1.25 -2.34
C ARG A 24 -23.29 -0.64 -0.94
N GLY A 25 -24.44 -0.50 -0.27
CA GLY A 25 -24.52 0.07 1.07
C GLY A 25 -23.92 -0.86 2.13
N ILE A 26 -24.17 -2.16 2.00
CA ILE A 26 -23.66 -3.22 2.89
C ILE A 26 -22.14 -3.35 2.69
N LEU A 27 -21.69 -3.41 1.43
CA LEU A 27 -20.27 -3.49 1.11
C LEU A 27 -19.50 -2.28 1.64
N ALA A 28 -20.02 -1.08 1.44
CA ALA A 28 -19.39 0.13 1.95
C ALA A 28 -19.30 0.13 3.49
N CYS A 29 -20.35 -0.35 4.18
CA CYS A 29 -20.29 -0.52 5.64
C CYS A 29 -19.25 -1.57 6.04
N ALA A 30 -19.23 -2.72 5.38
CA ALA A 30 -18.33 -3.82 5.71
C ALA A 30 -16.85 -3.42 5.54
N ILE A 31 -16.49 -2.70 4.47
CA ILE A 31 -15.12 -2.23 4.25
C ILE A 31 -14.71 -1.21 5.33
N ILE A 32 -15.58 -0.26 5.65
CA ILE A 32 -15.30 0.76 6.67
C ILE A 32 -15.18 0.13 8.07
N GLN A 33 -16.03 -0.84 8.40
CA GLN A 33 -15.97 -1.58 9.66
C GLN A 33 -14.69 -2.42 9.76
N ALA A 34 -14.35 -3.15 8.69
CA ALA A 34 -13.12 -3.93 8.65
C ALA A 34 -11.87 -3.04 8.82
N GLN A 35 -11.88 -1.85 8.24
CA GLN A 35 -10.80 -0.88 8.42
C GLN A 35 -10.71 -0.32 9.84
N ASP A 36 -11.86 -0.14 10.52
CA ASP A 36 -11.91 0.28 11.93
C ASP A 36 -11.34 -0.79 12.86
N GLU A 37 -11.63 -2.06 12.57
CA GLU A 37 -11.14 -3.23 13.32
C GLU A 37 -9.66 -3.54 13.02
N SER A 38 -9.20 -3.26 11.79
CA SER A 38 -7.84 -3.57 11.33
C SER A 38 -7.19 -2.40 10.58
N PRO A 39 -6.82 -1.30 11.25
CA PRO A 39 -6.24 -0.12 10.60
C PRO A 39 -4.89 -0.36 9.93
N ASP A 40 -4.18 -1.44 10.27
CA ASP A 40 -2.90 -1.77 9.63
C ASP A 40 -3.07 -2.29 8.19
N ASN A 41 -4.24 -2.85 7.88
CA ASN A 41 -4.59 -3.31 6.54
C ASN A 41 -5.22 -2.19 5.68
N THR A 42 -5.14 -0.93 6.10
CA THR A 42 -5.78 0.20 5.37
C THR A 42 -5.34 0.30 3.91
N LYS A 43 -4.07 0.01 3.60
CA LYS A 43 -3.57 -0.06 2.21
C LYS A 43 -4.31 -1.12 1.38
N VAL A 44 -4.52 -2.30 1.95
CA VAL A 44 -5.25 -3.42 1.32
C VAL A 44 -6.71 -3.02 1.03
N TYR A 45 -7.38 -2.34 1.96
CA TYR A 45 -8.74 -1.86 1.74
C TYR A 45 -8.80 -0.77 0.65
N ALA A 46 -7.83 0.14 0.60
CA ALA A 46 -7.74 1.15 -0.45
C ALA A 46 -7.51 0.51 -1.83
N ALA A 47 -6.59 -0.47 -1.92
CA ALA A 47 -6.35 -1.23 -3.14
C ALA A 47 -7.61 -2.01 -3.59
N LEU A 48 -8.34 -2.65 -2.67
CA LEU A 48 -9.62 -3.30 -2.98
C LEU A 48 -10.61 -2.32 -3.63
N ILE A 49 -10.73 -1.11 -3.07
CA ILE A 49 -11.62 -0.07 -3.59
C ILE A 49 -11.15 0.38 -4.98
N SER A 50 -9.85 0.56 -5.17
CA SER A 50 -9.20 0.91 -6.44
C SER A 50 -9.49 -0.12 -7.54
N ILE A 51 -9.41 -1.41 -7.21
CA ILE A 51 -9.72 -2.53 -8.11
C ILE A 51 -11.21 -2.59 -8.48
N ILE A 52 -12.11 -2.31 -7.53
CA ILE A 52 -13.56 -2.31 -7.76
C ILE A 52 -13.99 -1.10 -8.61
N ASN A 53 -13.26 0.01 -8.52
CA ASN A 53 -13.64 1.30 -9.07
C ASN A 53 -13.97 1.32 -10.57
N PRO A 54 -13.17 0.70 -11.47
CA PRO A 54 -13.47 0.74 -12.91
C PRO A 54 -14.81 0.10 -13.28
N LYS A 55 -15.18 -0.99 -12.60
CA LYS A 55 -16.45 -1.69 -12.85
C LYS A 55 -17.64 -1.11 -12.09
N PHE A 56 -17.41 -0.59 -10.88
CA PHE A 56 -18.47 -0.12 -10.00
C PHE A 56 -18.14 1.23 -9.33
N PRO A 57 -18.01 2.33 -10.10
CA PRO A 57 -17.59 3.63 -9.57
C PRO A 57 -18.57 4.21 -8.54
N GLN A 58 -19.86 3.87 -8.63
CA GLN A 58 -20.86 4.27 -7.63
C GLN A 58 -20.57 3.70 -6.22
N ILE A 59 -19.90 2.55 -6.12
CA ILE A 59 -19.54 1.92 -4.85
C ILE A 59 -18.37 2.66 -4.23
N SER A 60 -17.30 2.87 -5.01
CA SER A 60 -16.11 3.58 -4.55
C SER A 60 -16.43 5.02 -4.15
N GLN A 61 -17.26 5.72 -4.94
CA GLN A 61 -17.76 7.06 -4.61
C GLN A 61 -18.54 7.08 -3.30
N LEU A 62 -19.41 6.08 -3.06
CA LEU A 62 -20.17 5.97 -1.82
C LEU A 62 -19.24 5.77 -0.62
N ILE A 63 -18.23 4.89 -0.75
CA ILE A 63 -17.24 4.65 0.30
C ILE A 63 -16.47 5.93 0.60
N CYS A 64 -15.91 6.59 -0.42
CA CYS A 64 -15.17 7.84 -0.28
C CYS A 64 -16.01 8.92 0.43
N LYS A 65 -17.25 9.12 0.01
CA LYS A 65 -18.18 10.08 0.66
C LYS A 65 -18.41 9.76 2.14
N ARG A 66 -18.60 8.48 2.48
CA ARG A 66 -18.80 8.02 3.87
C ARG A 66 -17.55 8.22 4.72
N VAL A 67 -16.36 7.87 4.21
CA VAL A 67 -15.10 8.05 4.93
C VAL A 67 -14.85 9.54 5.23
N ILE A 68 -15.11 10.44 4.25
CA ILE A 68 -15.02 11.89 4.48
C ILE A 68 -16.03 12.36 5.55
N SER A 69 -17.27 11.88 5.49
CA SER A 69 -18.29 12.22 6.52
C SER A 69 -17.85 11.78 7.90
N LEU A 70 -17.39 10.53 8.03
CA LEU A 70 -16.91 9.95 9.29
C LEU A 70 -15.69 10.68 9.84
N TYR A 71 -14.75 11.09 8.98
CA TYR A 71 -13.64 11.95 9.37
C TYR A 71 -14.16 13.28 9.94
N ARG A 72 -15.05 13.99 9.23
CA ARG A 72 -15.57 15.28 9.69
C ARG A 72 -16.33 15.17 11.01
N GLU A 73 -17.19 14.16 11.14
CA GLU A 73 -17.96 13.89 12.35
C GLU A 73 -17.04 13.54 13.53
N SER A 74 -16.05 12.67 13.32
CA SER A 74 -15.10 12.29 14.37
C SER A 74 -14.17 13.42 14.78
N PHE A 75 -13.75 14.27 13.83
CA PHE A 75 -12.94 15.46 14.11
C PHE A 75 -13.71 16.51 14.90
N MET A 76 -14.96 16.82 14.50
CA MET A 76 -15.81 17.78 15.20
C MET A 76 -16.22 17.30 16.60
N ALA A 77 -16.35 15.98 16.79
CA ALA A 77 -16.66 15.38 18.08
C ALA A 77 -15.42 15.05 18.95
N ASP A 78 -14.23 15.51 18.54
CA ASP A 78 -12.94 15.25 19.20
C ASP A 78 -12.67 13.75 19.50
N LYS A 79 -13.14 12.86 18.63
CA LYS A 79 -12.90 11.42 18.72
C LYS A 79 -11.52 11.09 18.18
N ARG A 80 -10.48 11.33 18.98
CA ARG A 80 -9.06 11.20 18.58
C ARG A 80 -8.71 9.90 17.87
N LYS A 81 -9.10 8.74 18.44
CA LYS A 81 -8.82 7.42 17.84
C LYS A 81 -9.49 7.25 16.47
N LYS A 82 -10.79 7.60 16.36
CA LYS A 82 -11.53 7.46 15.12
C LYS A 82 -11.00 8.42 14.05
N THR A 83 -10.67 9.65 14.44
CA THR A 83 -10.05 10.65 13.56
C THR A 83 -8.74 10.13 12.98
N PHE A 84 -7.87 9.54 13.81
CA PHE A 84 -6.61 8.92 13.37
C PHE A 84 -6.86 7.83 12.31
N ILE A 85 -7.78 6.91 12.59
CA ILE A 85 -8.11 5.79 11.69
C ILE A 85 -8.67 6.30 10.35
N MET A 86 -9.56 7.29 10.38
CA MET A 86 -10.15 7.87 9.16
C MET A 86 -9.13 8.68 8.35
N ILE A 87 -8.24 9.44 9.01
CA ILE A 87 -7.13 10.14 8.34
C ILE A 87 -6.25 9.12 7.61
N LYS A 88 -5.83 8.04 8.29
CA LYS A 88 -5.03 6.95 7.67
C LYS A 88 -5.75 6.37 6.45
N PHE A 89 -7.07 6.21 6.51
CA PHE A 89 -7.86 5.72 5.37
C PHE A 89 -7.88 6.72 4.21
N LEU A 90 -8.15 8.00 4.50
CA LEU A 90 -8.12 9.06 3.50
C LEU A 90 -6.75 9.15 2.82
N THR A 91 -5.65 9.03 3.56
CA THR A 91 -4.29 9.00 3.02
C THR A 91 -4.16 7.95 1.92
N HIS A 92 -4.54 6.70 2.20
CA HIS A 92 -4.36 5.61 1.23
C HIS A 92 -5.36 5.71 0.07
N LEU A 93 -6.56 6.26 0.28
CA LEU A 93 -7.48 6.57 -0.83
C LEU A 93 -6.94 7.67 -1.76
N ILE A 94 -6.24 8.68 -1.22
CA ILE A 94 -5.58 9.72 -2.03
C ILE A 94 -4.43 9.11 -2.84
N ASN A 95 -3.61 8.26 -2.22
CA ASN A 95 -2.52 7.58 -2.89
C ASN A 95 -3.00 6.71 -4.05
N GLU A 96 -4.09 5.97 -3.86
CA GLU A 96 -4.78 5.15 -4.88
C GLU A 96 -5.57 5.97 -5.92
N ARG A 97 -5.47 7.31 -5.89
CA ARG A 97 -6.20 8.23 -6.80
C ARG A 97 -7.72 8.09 -6.72
N MET A 98 -8.25 7.57 -5.61
CA MET A 98 -9.68 7.50 -5.33
C MET A 98 -10.25 8.84 -4.87
N LEU A 99 -9.39 9.70 -4.33
CA LEU A 99 -9.70 11.05 -3.89
C LEU A 99 -8.74 12.04 -4.52
N HIS A 100 -9.26 13.21 -4.88
CA HIS A 100 -8.45 14.30 -5.40
C HIS A 100 -7.50 14.85 -4.32
N GLU A 101 -6.25 15.12 -4.69
CA GLU A 101 -5.15 15.47 -3.79
C GLU A 101 -5.39 16.78 -3.04
N LYS A 102 -6.24 17.66 -3.58
CA LYS A 102 -6.76 18.86 -2.88
C LYS A 102 -7.33 18.57 -1.49
N ILE A 103 -7.93 17.40 -1.28
CA ILE A 103 -8.43 16.99 0.03
C ILE A 103 -7.27 16.80 1.02
N ALA A 104 -6.11 16.32 0.56
CA ALA A 104 -4.92 16.14 1.39
C ALA A 104 -4.42 17.48 1.95
N PHE A 105 -4.29 18.50 1.08
CA PHE A 105 -3.88 19.83 1.49
C PHE A 105 -4.88 20.45 2.49
N GLN A 106 -6.19 20.27 2.28
CA GLN A 106 -7.20 20.71 3.24
C GLN A 106 -7.06 20.04 4.62
N ILE A 107 -6.82 18.72 4.64
CA ILE A 107 -6.59 17.98 5.89
C ILE A 107 -5.35 18.52 6.61
N ILE A 108 -4.23 18.71 5.89
CA ILE A 108 -2.99 19.24 6.47
C ILE A 108 -3.21 20.65 7.02
N ALA A 109 -3.86 21.52 6.25
CA ALA A 109 -4.17 22.88 6.68
C ALA A 109 -5.01 22.90 7.96
N VAL A 110 -6.03 22.05 8.07
CA VAL A 110 -6.86 21.95 9.28
C VAL A 110 -6.06 21.42 10.48
N LEU A 111 -5.23 20.40 10.28
CA LEU A 111 -4.39 19.84 11.35
C LEU A 111 -3.33 20.83 11.85
N LEU A 112 -2.78 21.67 10.95
CA LEU A 112 -1.76 22.66 11.29
C LEU A 112 -2.33 24.01 11.75
N HIS A 113 -3.62 24.29 11.52
CA HIS A 113 -4.27 25.49 12.02
C HIS A 113 -4.48 25.43 13.54
N ASN A 114 -4.97 24.30 14.05
CA ASN A 114 -5.24 24.10 15.48
C ASN A 114 -4.05 23.40 16.16
N VAL A 115 -2.92 24.11 16.23
CA VAL A 115 -1.63 23.56 16.66
C VAL A 115 -1.71 22.98 18.07
N SER A 116 -1.67 21.66 18.14
CA SER A 116 -1.43 20.86 19.34
C SER A 116 -0.40 19.76 19.04
N SER A 117 0.29 19.28 20.08
CA SER A 117 1.28 18.20 19.88
C SER A 117 0.69 16.95 19.21
N ASP A 118 -0.59 16.62 19.42
CA ASP A 118 -1.23 15.47 18.79
C ASP A 118 -1.66 15.75 17.34
N SER A 119 -2.21 16.95 17.06
CA SER A 119 -2.55 17.35 15.68
C SER A 119 -1.31 17.44 14.77
N VAL A 120 -0.17 17.88 15.30
CA VAL A 120 1.09 17.96 14.55
C VAL A 120 1.65 16.57 14.30
N LYS A 121 1.60 15.65 15.28
CA LYS A 121 1.96 14.24 15.06
C LYS A 121 1.11 13.60 13.97
N LEU A 122 -0.20 13.86 13.98
CA LEU A 122 -1.13 13.41 12.94
C LEU A 122 -0.75 13.97 11.56
N ALA A 123 -0.44 15.27 11.48
CA ALA A 123 -0.01 15.90 10.24
C ALA A 123 1.30 15.31 9.72
N ILE A 124 2.26 15.02 10.60
CA ILE A 124 3.53 14.38 10.24
C ILE A 124 3.30 12.97 9.69
N GLU A 125 2.50 12.15 10.38
CA GLU A 125 2.17 10.79 9.92
C GLU A 125 1.46 10.84 8.56
N PHE A 126 0.51 11.77 8.39
CA PHE A 126 -0.18 11.97 7.13
C PHE A 126 0.79 12.35 6.00
N LEU A 127 1.66 13.34 6.24
CA LEU A 127 2.66 13.83 5.28
C LEU A 127 3.71 12.77 4.92
N ASN A 128 4.13 11.92 5.86
CA ASN A 128 5.02 10.80 5.55
C ASN A 128 4.38 9.91 4.47
N GLN A 129 3.12 9.53 4.65
CA GLN A 129 2.47 8.53 3.78
C GLN A 129 1.99 9.07 2.43
N CYS A 130 1.64 10.36 2.31
CA CYS A 130 1.16 10.96 1.05
C CYS A 130 2.12 11.99 0.43
N GLY A 131 3.22 12.32 1.11
CA GLY A 131 4.12 13.40 0.69
C GLY A 131 4.74 13.21 -0.68
N GLN A 132 5.05 11.97 -1.08
CA GLN A 132 5.54 11.66 -2.43
C GLN A 132 4.51 12.05 -3.51
N LYS A 133 3.23 11.77 -3.26
CA LYS A 133 2.14 12.08 -4.20
C LYS A 133 1.90 13.58 -4.27
N LEU A 134 1.92 14.27 -3.13
CA LEU A 134 1.70 15.71 -3.07
C LEU A 134 2.84 16.51 -3.70
N SER A 135 4.09 16.05 -3.56
CA SER A 135 5.26 16.71 -4.18
C SER A 135 5.21 16.65 -5.71
N GLN A 136 4.63 15.60 -6.27
CA GLN A 136 4.42 15.45 -7.72
C GLN A 136 3.28 16.32 -8.26
N VAL A 137 2.26 16.59 -7.43
CA VAL A 137 1.04 17.30 -7.87
C VAL A 137 1.15 18.80 -7.68
N ASN A 138 1.52 19.26 -6.48
CA ASN A 138 1.66 20.69 -6.18
C ASN A 138 2.78 20.93 -5.15
N PRO A 139 4.05 21.01 -5.59
CA PRO A 139 5.17 21.21 -4.68
C PRO A 139 5.12 22.57 -3.95
N GLN A 140 4.59 23.62 -4.59
CA GLN A 140 4.52 24.96 -3.98
C GLN A 140 3.60 25.00 -2.75
N GLU A 141 2.43 24.34 -2.84
CA GLU A 141 1.51 24.25 -1.70
C GLU A 141 2.08 23.38 -0.58
N LEU A 142 2.75 22.28 -0.95
CA LEU A 142 3.49 21.45 0.00
C LEU A 142 4.58 22.26 0.72
N ASP A 143 5.30 23.12 0.03
CA ASP A 143 6.34 23.99 0.60
C ASP A 143 5.79 24.97 1.63
N SER A 144 4.62 25.52 1.38
CA SER A 144 3.91 26.35 2.35
C SER A 144 3.62 25.58 3.64
N HIS A 145 3.17 24.33 3.53
CA HIS A 145 2.90 23.49 4.71
C HIS A 145 4.18 23.12 5.48
N PHE A 146 5.28 22.82 4.78
CA PHE A 146 6.58 22.59 5.42
C PHE A 146 7.14 23.87 6.06
N SER A 147 6.90 25.04 5.49
CA SER A 147 7.26 26.33 6.09
C SER A 147 6.50 26.56 7.40
N THR A 148 5.20 26.25 7.42
CA THR A 148 4.41 26.27 8.66
C THR A 148 5.00 25.34 9.72
N LEU A 149 5.32 24.08 9.37
CA LEU A 149 5.97 23.13 10.28
C LEU A 149 7.32 23.64 10.80
N ASN A 150 8.12 24.28 9.96
CA ASN A 150 9.39 24.87 10.37
C ASN A 150 9.20 25.97 11.41
N ASN A 151 8.20 26.85 11.23
CA ASN A 151 7.89 27.90 12.19
C ASN A 151 7.46 27.33 13.55
N LEU A 152 6.81 26.16 13.57
CA LEU A 152 6.42 25.49 14.82
C LEU A 152 7.62 25.05 15.66
N LEU A 153 8.79 24.77 15.06
CA LEU A 153 10.00 24.35 15.80
C LEU A 153 10.45 25.38 16.84
N HIS A 154 10.18 26.66 16.57
CA HIS A 154 10.51 27.78 17.46
C HIS A 154 9.37 28.14 18.44
N GLY A 155 8.19 27.52 18.29
CA GLY A 155 7.01 27.81 19.10
C GLY A 155 7.02 27.12 20.47
N PRO A 156 6.34 27.69 21.49
CA PRO A 156 6.29 27.13 22.84
C PRO A 156 5.26 25.99 23.00
N LEU A 157 4.37 25.79 22.02
CA LEU A 157 3.20 24.90 22.12
C LEU A 157 3.52 23.41 21.82
N ILE A 158 4.69 23.12 21.26
CA ILE A 158 5.05 21.76 20.84
C ILE A 158 6.15 21.15 21.72
N THR A 159 5.99 19.87 22.04
CA THR A 159 6.99 19.12 22.82
C THR A 159 8.29 18.90 22.04
N GLU A 160 9.41 18.72 22.73
CA GLU A 160 10.70 18.34 22.09
C GLU A 160 10.57 17.07 21.24
N ARG A 161 9.79 16.07 21.69
CA ARG A 161 9.48 14.88 20.90
C ARG A 161 8.83 15.22 19.56
N THR A 162 7.87 16.14 19.55
CA THR A 162 7.22 16.59 18.31
C THR A 162 8.20 17.32 17.40
N LYS A 163 9.13 18.12 17.97
CA LYS A 163 10.20 18.78 17.21
C LYS A 163 11.12 17.76 16.54
N ASP A 164 11.49 16.69 17.24
CA ASP A 164 12.28 15.60 16.66
C ASP A 164 11.53 14.92 15.51
N MET A 165 10.23 14.68 15.66
CA MET A 165 9.41 14.13 14.57
C MET A 165 9.36 15.06 13.34
N ILE A 166 9.29 16.38 13.55
CA ILE A 166 9.39 17.35 12.44
C ILE A 166 10.76 17.24 11.76
N ARG A 167 11.86 17.18 12.52
CA ARG A 167 13.22 17.01 11.95
C ARG A 167 13.33 15.74 11.11
N VAL A 168 12.80 14.62 11.61
CA VAL A 168 12.74 13.34 10.87
C VAL A 168 11.95 13.51 9.58
N LEU A 169 10.79 14.17 9.61
CA LEU A 169 9.99 14.44 8.40
C LEU A 169 10.76 15.26 7.35
N PHE A 170 11.56 16.25 7.76
CA PHE A 170 12.43 16.98 6.83
C PHE A 170 13.50 16.09 6.19
N THR A 171 14.03 15.10 6.91
CA THR A 171 14.93 14.08 6.35
C THR A 171 14.19 13.19 5.35
N VAL A 172 12.99 12.70 5.68
CA VAL A 172 12.15 11.91 4.76
C VAL A 172 11.88 12.68 3.46
N ARG A 173 11.56 13.98 3.57
CA ARG A 173 11.36 14.86 2.41
C ARG A 173 12.63 15.03 1.58
N ARG A 174 13.81 15.18 2.21
CA ARG A 174 15.09 15.29 1.50
C ARG A 174 15.40 14.02 0.69
N ASN A 175 15.03 12.87 1.24
CA ASN A 175 15.11 11.57 0.58
C ASN A 175 13.91 11.31 -0.35
N GLN A 176 13.15 12.36 -0.73
CA GLN A 176 12.04 12.29 -1.68
C GLN A 176 10.96 11.25 -1.32
N PHE A 177 10.76 10.99 -0.02
CA PHE A 177 9.78 10.02 0.48
C PHE A 177 10.00 8.58 -0.02
N GLU A 178 11.25 8.18 -0.29
CA GLU A 178 11.58 6.84 -0.78
C GLU A 178 11.04 5.70 0.11
N GLU A 179 11.08 5.88 1.43
CA GLU A 179 10.51 4.92 2.41
C GLU A 179 8.98 4.84 2.39
N TYR A 180 8.33 5.86 1.84
CA TYR A 180 6.87 6.03 1.81
C TYR A 180 6.37 6.24 0.37
N PRO A 181 6.53 5.24 -0.51
CA PRO A 181 6.03 5.35 -1.86
C PRO A 181 4.50 5.47 -1.86
N ALA A 182 3.97 6.32 -2.72
CA ALA A 182 2.53 6.55 -2.85
C ALA A 182 1.81 5.26 -3.25
N ILE A 183 2.34 4.54 -4.25
CA ILE A 183 1.85 3.23 -4.69
C ILE A 183 3.06 2.30 -4.74
N LYS A 184 3.01 1.17 -4.04
CA LYS A 184 4.08 0.16 -4.10
C LYS A 184 3.93 -0.66 -5.39
N SER A 185 5.04 -0.98 -6.06
CA SER A 185 5.01 -1.72 -7.33
C SER A 185 4.34 -3.10 -7.23
N ASP A 186 4.32 -3.70 -6.04
CA ASP A 186 3.73 -5.01 -5.76
C ASP A 186 2.23 -4.95 -5.39
N GLU A 187 1.61 -3.78 -5.46
CA GLU A 187 0.16 -3.64 -5.27
C GLU A 187 -0.56 -4.07 -6.56
N PHE A 188 -1.36 -5.14 -6.45
CA PHE A 188 -2.18 -5.65 -7.54
C PHE A 188 -3.08 -4.55 -8.10
N LYS A 189 -2.90 -4.21 -9.37
CA LYS A 189 -3.76 -3.30 -10.12
C LYS A 189 -4.67 -4.12 -11.00
N TYR A 190 -5.96 -3.80 -10.99
CA TYR A 190 -6.89 -4.39 -11.94
C TYR A 190 -6.56 -3.90 -13.33
N ASP A 191 -6.30 -4.83 -14.23
CA ASP A 191 -6.11 -4.57 -15.65
C ASP A 191 -7.44 -4.86 -16.37
N GLU A 192 -8.06 -3.81 -16.93
CA GLU A 192 -9.28 -3.94 -17.72
C GLU A 192 -9.07 -4.81 -18.97
N GLN A 193 -7.84 -4.81 -19.49
CA GLN A 193 -7.41 -5.62 -20.62
C GLN A 193 -6.80 -6.93 -20.17
N TYR A 194 -6.94 -7.35 -18.91
CA TYR A 194 -6.32 -8.58 -18.39
C TYR A 194 -6.54 -9.79 -19.30
N GLU A 195 -7.76 -10.02 -19.77
CA GLU A 195 -8.06 -11.16 -20.68
C GLU A 195 -7.34 -11.02 -22.03
N VAL A 196 -7.25 -9.81 -22.57
CA VAL A 196 -6.55 -9.52 -23.82
C VAL A 196 -5.04 -9.67 -23.63
N ASN A 197 -4.49 -9.06 -22.58
CA ASN A 197 -3.07 -9.11 -22.23
C ASN A 197 -2.62 -10.53 -21.88
N GLU A 198 -3.45 -11.33 -21.21
CA GLU A 198 -3.17 -12.73 -20.92
C GLU A 198 -3.15 -13.57 -22.21
N ASN A 199 -4.09 -13.32 -23.13
CA ASN A 199 -4.10 -13.97 -24.43
C ASN A 199 -2.90 -13.55 -25.30
N GLU A 200 -2.58 -12.26 -25.35
CA GLU A 200 -1.38 -11.75 -26.03
C GLU A 200 -0.11 -12.34 -25.42
N TYR A 201 -0.03 -12.46 -24.09
CA TYR A 201 1.09 -13.10 -23.42
C TYR A 201 1.18 -14.59 -23.74
N LYS A 202 0.05 -15.31 -23.81
CA LYS A 202 0.01 -16.71 -24.25
C LYS A 202 0.52 -16.86 -25.69
N GLU A 203 0.10 -15.99 -26.60
CA GLU A 203 0.54 -15.96 -28.00
C GLU A 203 2.03 -15.59 -28.12
N LEU A 204 2.49 -14.57 -27.40
CA LEU A 204 3.90 -14.17 -27.34
C LEU A 204 4.76 -15.31 -26.77
N ARG A 205 4.36 -15.90 -25.64
CA ARG A 205 5.04 -17.05 -25.02
C ARG A 205 5.13 -18.22 -26.00
N LYS A 206 4.04 -18.52 -26.71
CA LYS A 206 4.00 -19.57 -27.74
C LYS A 206 4.96 -19.28 -28.89
N THR A 207 5.05 -18.01 -29.31
CA THR A 207 5.95 -17.55 -30.38
C THR A 207 7.43 -17.63 -29.98
N PHE A 208 7.77 -17.30 -28.73
CA PHE A 208 9.16 -17.26 -28.25
C PHE A 208 9.69 -18.59 -27.71
N LEU A 209 8.86 -19.39 -27.03
CA LEU A 209 9.29 -20.67 -26.44
C LEU A 209 8.96 -21.88 -27.32
N GLY A 210 8.18 -21.72 -28.39
CA GLY A 210 8.03 -22.74 -29.43
C GLY A 210 7.53 -24.10 -28.92
N GLU A 211 6.61 -24.14 -27.96
CA GLU A 211 6.01 -25.38 -27.49
C GLU A 211 4.48 -25.28 -27.35
N ASN A 212 3.79 -26.08 -28.17
CA ASN A 212 2.46 -26.59 -27.86
C ASN A 212 2.62 -27.65 -26.75
N ASN A 213 2.28 -27.30 -25.51
CA ASN A 213 1.95 -28.29 -24.50
C ASN A 213 0.53 -27.98 -24.04
N ASP A 214 -0.43 -28.55 -24.75
CA ASP A 214 -1.85 -28.62 -24.38
C ASP A 214 -2.10 -29.65 -23.26
N ASP A 215 -1.11 -29.89 -22.38
CA ASP A 215 -1.16 -30.93 -21.35
C ASP A 215 -0.68 -30.41 -19.98
N GLU A 216 -1.24 -29.31 -19.47
CA GLU A 216 -1.30 -29.08 -18.02
C GLU A 216 -2.62 -28.40 -17.61
N ASP A 217 -3.73 -29.08 -17.85
CA ASP A 217 -4.96 -28.86 -17.08
C ASP A 217 -5.53 -30.23 -16.66
N LYS A 218 -4.94 -30.80 -15.59
CA LYS A 218 -5.59 -31.60 -14.55
C LYS A 218 -4.58 -32.20 -13.57
N SER A 219 -4.29 -31.48 -12.50
CA SER A 219 -4.04 -32.13 -11.20
C SER A 219 -4.78 -31.38 -10.11
N SER A 220 -5.76 -32.10 -9.57
CA SER A 220 -6.80 -31.71 -8.64
C SER A 220 -6.32 -31.10 -7.32
N SER A 221 -7.22 -30.32 -6.73
CA SER A 221 -7.18 -29.97 -5.31
C SER A 221 -7.14 -31.19 -4.38
N ASN A 222 -6.52 -30.97 -3.21
CA ASN A 222 -6.51 -31.75 -1.96
C ASN A 222 -5.70 -33.06 -1.91
N SER A 223 -4.64 -33.06 -1.10
CA SER A 223 -4.66 -33.72 0.22
C SER A 223 -3.48 -33.28 1.09
N LEU A 224 -3.79 -32.82 2.30
CA LEU A 224 -2.86 -32.82 3.42
C LEU A 224 -2.45 -34.26 3.71
N GLN A 225 -1.16 -34.55 3.77
CA GLN A 225 -0.60 -35.59 4.63
C GLN A 225 0.85 -35.23 4.96
N ASN A 226 1.11 -35.17 6.27
CA ASN A 226 2.44 -35.23 6.85
C ASN A 226 3.12 -36.51 6.39
N ASP A 227 4.45 -36.50 6.23
CA ASP A 227 5.34 -37.40 6.98
C ASP A 227 6.80 -37.01 6.80
N ASN A 228 7.54 -37.16 7.91
CA ASN A 228 9.00 -37.08 8.00
C ASN A 228 9.64 -38.19 7.17
N ASP A 229 10.81 -37.95 6.56
CA ASP A 229 12.04 -38.63 6.96
C ASP A 229 13.27 -38.25 6.12
N GLN A 230 14.41 -38.32 6.81
CA GLN A 230 15.76 -38.03 6.34
C GLN A 230 16.33 -39.09 5.39
N SER A 231 17.36 -38.65 4.65
CA SER A 231 18.52 -39.41 4.17
C SER A 231 18.32 -40.37 2.99
N ASN A 232 18.98 -40.07 1.86
CA ASN A 232 20.17 -40.84 1.46
C ASN A 232 20.96 -40.15 0.33
N ILE A 233 22.27 -40.01 0.53
CA ILE A 233 23.29 -39.72 -0.50
C ILE A 233 23.80 -41.07 -1.02
N PRO A 234 24.39 -41.16 -2.22
CA PRO A 234 25.84 -41.36 -2.23
C PRO A 234 26.58 -40.55 -3.30
N ALA A 235 27.85 -40.28 -2.99
CA ALA A 235 28.81 -39.48 -3.75
C ALA A 235 29.88 -40.35 -4.45
N ALA A 236 30.72 -39.67 -5.25
CA ALA A 236 32.16 -39.95 -5.49
C ALA A 236 32.49 -40.87 -6.72
N VAL A 237 33.54 -40.74 -7.56
CA VAL A 237 34.76 -39.89 -7.81
C VAL A 237 35.21 -40.18 -9.28
N ILE A 238 35.97 -39.37 -10.05
CA ILE A 238 37.44 -39.40 -10.34
C ILE A 238 37.61 -38.56 -11.64
N ASP A 239 38.22 -37.36 -11.66
CA ASP A 239 39.65 -36.96 -11.60
C ASP A 239 40.51 -37.37 -12.82
N LEU A 240 41.07 -36.36 -13.50
CA LEU A 240 42.27 -36.51 -14.34
C LEU A 240 43.15 -35.24 -14.26
N SER A 241 44.20 -35.39 -13.45
CA SER A 241 45.60 -35.01 -13.72
C SER A 241 46.03 -33.53 -13.72
N SER A 242 46.49 -33.10 -12.54
CA SER A 242 47.90 -32.77 -12.22
C SER A 242 48.81 -32.05 -13.24
N SER A 243 49.39 -30.92 -12.79
CA SER A 243 50.84 -30.57 -12.73
C SER A 243 51.03 -29.05 -12.96
N GLY A 244 51.77 -28.27 -12.17
CA GLY A 244 52.62 -28.57 -11.02
C GLY A 244 53.03 -27.32 -10.22
N SER A 245 53.42 -27.59 -8.97
CA SER A 245 54.44 -26.97 -8.10
C SER A 245 54.96 -25.55 -8.39
N SER A 246 54.96 -24.68 -7.36
CA SER A 246 56.18 -24.22 -6.64
C SER A 246 56.16 -22.76 -6.15
N VAL A 247 56.16 -22.59 -4.81
CA VAL A 247 56.95 -21.60 -3.99
C VAL A 247 56.48 -20.12 -4.06
N ALA A 248 55.85 -19.57 -3.01
CA ALA A 248 56.36 -19.03 -1.74
C ALA A 248 56.95 -17.59 -1.82
N ASP A 249 56.48 -16.79 -0.86
CA ASP A 249 57.15 -15.71 -0.13
C ASP A 249 57.37 -14.30 -0.73
N LYS A 250 57.00 -13.34 0.16
CA LYS A 250 57.56 -12.00 0.45
C LYS A 250 56.96 -10.74 -0.21
N GLU A 251 56.44 -9.92 0.70
CA GLU A 251 56.75 -8.48 0.90
C GLU A 251 56.90 -7.60 -0.34
N ASN A 252 55.90 -6.76 -0.58
CA ASN A 252 56.02 -5.30 -0.41
C ASN A 252 54.63 -4.64 -0.39
#